data_AF-A0A2G6ERR3-F1
#
_entry.id   AF-A0A2G6ERR3-F1
#
_cell.length_a   1.000
_cell.length_b   1.000
_cell.length_c   1.000
_cell.angle_alpha   90.00
_cell.angle_beta   90.00
_cell.angle_gamma   90.00
#
_symmetry.space_group_name_H-M   'P 1'
#
loop_
_entity.id
_entity.type
_entity.pdbx_description
1 polymer ?
#
loop_
_entity_poly.entity_id
_entity_poly.type
_entity_poly.pdbx_seq_one_letter_code
_entity_poly.pdbx_strand_id
1 'polypeptide(L)' 'GRLFGSVTSIDIVEVAKANNIDIERNEIRMPTGPIRATGEFTIPLHFHADVESEIIVEVVGVE' A
#
# COMPACT_ATOMS: atom_id res chain seq x y z
N GLY A 1 -4.86 -13.85 8.42
CA GLY A 1 -6.15 -14.32 7.89
C GLY A 1 -6.14 -14.23 6.38
N ARG A 2 -6.88 -15.09 5.67
CA ARG A 2 -6.99 -15.04 4.20
C ARG A 2 -8.00 -13.94 3.84
N LEU A 3 -7.58 -12.96 3.06
CA LEU A 3 -8.45 -11.86 2.67
C LEU A 3 -9.37 -12.34 1.54
N PHE A 4 -10.67 -12.03 1.61
CA PHE A 4 -11.65 -12.39 0.58
C PHE A 4 -11.51 -11.52 -0.69
N GLY A 5 -10.59 -10.55 -0.68
CA GLY A 5 -10.21 -9.70 -1.82
C GLY A 5 -8.69 -9.56 -1.94
N SER A 6 -8.25 -8.59 -2.73
CA SER A 6 -6.84 -8.21 -2.85
C SER A 6 -6.70 -6.71 -2.61
N VAL A 7 -5.74 -6.33 -1.78
CA VAL A 7 -5.31 -4.94 -1.66
C VAL A 7 -4.30 -4.67 -2.77
N THR A 8 -4.66 -3.77 -3.67
CA THR A 8 -3.84 -3.32 -4.79
C THR A 8 -3.23 -1.95 -4.50
N SER A 9 -2.30 -1.51 -5.35
CA SER A 9 -1.75 -0.15 -5.24
C SER A 9 -2.81 0.93 -5.36
N ILE A 10 -3.93 0.67 -6.06
CA ILE A 10 -5.05 1.62 -6.17
C ILE A 10 -5.71 1.82 -4.80
N ASP A 11 -6.01 0.74 -4.08
CA ASP A 11 -6.61 0.81 -2.75
C ASP A 11 -5.70 1.57 -1.78
N ILE A 12 -4.39 1.35 -1.88
CA ILE A 12 -3.38 2.06 -1.07
C ILE A 12 -3.38 3.56 -1.39
N VAL A 13 -3.44 3.94 -2.67
CA VAL A 13 -3.54 5.36 -3.08
C VAL A 13 -4.81 6.01 -2.53
N GLU A 14 -5.96 5.33 -2.63
CA GLU A 14 -7.23 5.87 -2.14
C GLU A 14 -7.21 6.09 -0.62
N VAL A 15 -6.70 5.12 0.13
CA VAL A 15 -6.56 5.23 1.60
C VAL A 15 -5.54 6.30 1.98
N ALA A 16 -4.41 6.37 1.29
CA ALA A 16 -3.40 7.40 1.53
C ALA A 16 -3.97 8.80 1.26
N LYS A 17 -4.71 8.96 0.16
CA LYS A 17 -5.39 10.22 -0.18
C LYS A 17 -6.45 10.61 0.86
N ALA A 18 -7.18 9.64 1.41
CA ALA A 18 -8.11 9.88 2.52
C ALA A 18 -7.40 10.36 3.80
N ASN A 19 -6.12 10.03 3.97
CA ASN A 19 -5.26 10.52 5.05
C ASN A 19 -4.48 11.81 4.69
N ASN A 20 -4.85 12.50 3.61
CA ASN A 20 -4.16 13.68 3.06
C ASN A 20 -2.70 13.41 2.64
N ILE A 21 -2.38 12.17 2.27
CA ILE A 21 -1.10 11.78 1.68
C ILE A 21 -1.32 11.63 0.17
N ASP A 22 -0.70 12.51 -0.61
CA ASP A 22 -0.79 12.48 -2.07
C ASP A 22 0.32 11.58 -2.61
N ILE A 23 -0.04 10.35 -3.01
CA ILE A 23 0.86 9.36 -3.60
C ILE A 23 0.24 8.83 -4.88
N GLU A 24 1.07 8.55 -5.88
CA GLU A 24 0.63 7.97 -7.13
C GLU A 24 0.97 6.46 -7.22
N ARG A 25 0.18 5.70 -7.98
CA ARG A 25 0.35 4.24 -8.15
C ARG A 25 1.70 3.82 -8.75
N ASN A 26 2.39 4.74 -9.43
CA ASN A 26 3.71 4.57 -10.06
C ASN A 26 4.86 4.71 -9.03
N GLU A 27 4.63 5.44 -7.94
CA GLU A 27 5.58 5.62 -6.83
C GLU A 27 5.55 4.41 -5.89
N ILE A 28 4.43 3.70 -5.83
CA ILE A 28 4.26 2.49 -5.02
C ILE A 28 4.97 1.30 -5.67
N ARG A 29 5.98 0.75 -4.99
CA ARG A 29 6.61 -0.51 -5.41
C ARG A 29 6.02 -1.71 -4.68
N MET A 30 5.33 -2.56 -5.44
CA MET A 30 4.81 -3.84 -4.95
C MET A 30 5.52 -5.02 -5.65
N PRO A 31 6.76 -5.37 -5.26
CA PRO A 31 7.52 -6.43 -5.94
C PRO A 31 6.89 -7.83 -5.77
N THR A 32 6.17 -8.06 -4.67
CA THR A 32 5.45 -9.31 -4.38
C THR A 32 4.03 -9.35 -4.98
N GLY A 33 3.60 -8.25 -5.63
CA GLY A 33 2.27 -8.11 -6.21
C GLY A 33 1.17 -7.77 -5.19
N PRO A 34 -0.11 -7.96 -5.55
CA PRO A 34 -1.25 -7.58 -4.71
C PRO A 34 -1.30 -8.37 -3.38
N ILE A 35 -1.62 -7.68 -2.30
CA ILE A 35 -1.69 -8.27 -0.95
C ILE A 35 -3.01 -9.02 -0.80
N ARG A 36 -2.96 -10.29 -0.39
CA ARG A 36 -4.13 -11.17 -0.19
C ARG A 36 -4.23 -11.75 1.22
N ALA A 37 -3.47 -11.20 2.14
CA ALA A 37 -3.42 -11.63 3.53
C ALA A 37 -3.63 -10.42 4.44
N THR A 38 -4.22 -10.66 5.61
CA THR A 38 -4.31 -9.67 6.68
C THR A 38 -3.01 -9.66 7.48
N GLY A 39 -2.58 -8.47 7.91
CA GLY A 39 -1.31 -8.24 8.59
C GLY A 39 -0.70 -6.89 8.24
N GLU A 40 0.47 -6.61 8.78
CA GLU A 40 1.25 -5.41 8.46
C GLU A 40 2.14 -5.65 7.25
N PHE A 41 2.11 -4.73 6.30
CA PHE A 41 2.92 -4.77 5.09
C PHE A 41 3.66 -3.44 4.93
N THR A 42 4.98 -3.49 4.97
CA THR A 42 5.83 -2.34 4.64
C THR A 42 5.94 -2.23 3.12
N ILE A 43 5.53 -1.09 2.57
CA ILE A 43 5.57 -0.81 1.14
C ILE A 43 6.52 0.35 0.88
N PRO A 44 7.61 0.13 0.12
CA PRO A 44 8.50 1.20 -0.27
C PRO A 44 7.88 2.06 -1.36
N LEU A 45 7.96 3.37 -1.16
CA LEU A 45 7.62 4.43 -2.09
C LEU A 45 8.92 5.02 -2.66
N HIS A 46 9.00 5.08 -3.98
CA HIS A 46 10.06 5.80 -4.67
C HIS A 46 9.49 7.07 -5.29
N PHE A 47 9.90 8.21 -4.73
CA PHE A 47 9.67 9.51 -5.33
C PHE A 47 10.83 9.86 -6.29
N HIS A 48 10.79 11.06 -6.88
CA HIS A 48 11.77 11.45 -7.89
C HIS A 48 13.20 11.60 -7.35
N ALA A 49 14.14 11.17 -8.21
CA ALA A 49 15.59 11.26 -8.21
C ALA A 49 16.40 10.70 -7.03
N ASP A 50 15.97 10.74 -5.77
CA ASP A 50 16.74 10.15 -4.63
C ASP A 50 15.90 10.03 -3.33
N VAL A 51 14.58 10.22 -3.41
CA VAL A 51 13.72 10.21 -2.23
C VAL A 51 13.01 8.86 -2.14
N GLU A 52 13.51 8.01 -1.24
CA GLU A 52 12.85 6.78 -0.84
C GLU A 52 12.11 7.02 0.47
N SER A 53 10.90 6.49 0.57
CA SER A 53 10.10 6.51 1.80
C SER A 53 9.42 5.16 1.95
N GLU A 54 8.99 4.82 3.15
CA GLU A 54 8.25 3.59 3.39
C GLU A 54 6.96 3.92 4.12
N ILE A 55 5.89 3.22 3.75
CA ILE A 55 4.60 3.28 4.44
C ILE A 55 4.26 1.91 5.00
N ILE A 56 3.71 1.89 6.21
CA ILE A 56 3.21 0.68 6.84
C ILE A 56 1.72 0.61 6.54
N VAL A 57 1.32 -0.40 5.77
CA VAL A 57 -0.08 -0.69 5.47
C VAL A 57 -0.53 -1.82 6.37
N GLU A 58 -1.36 -1.49 7.36
CA GLU A 58 -2.03 -2.49 8.20
C GLU A 58 -3.32 -2.95 7.53
N VAL A 59 -3.36 -4.22 7.16
CA VAL A 59 -4.52 -4.84 6.55
C VAL A 59 -5.30 -5.58 7.62
N VAL A 60 -6.33 -4.91 8.15
CA VAL A 60 -7.26 -5.48 9.13
C VAL A 60 -8.40 -6.23 8.44
N GLY A 61 -8.67 -7.45 8.90
CA GLY A 61 -9.87 -8.17 8.50
C GLY A 61 -11.07 -7.61 9.25
N VAL A 62 -12.09 -7.15 8.54
CA VAL A 62 -13.37 -6.80 9.17
C VAL A 62 -14.11 -8.10 9.42
N GLU A 63 -14.46 -8.35 10.69
CA GLU A 63 -15.27 -9.50 11.13
C GLU A 63 -16.76 -9.30 10.81
#